data_AF-X1U8S6-F1
#
_entry.id   AF-X1U8S6-F1
#
_cell.length_a   1.000
_cell.length_b   1.000
_cell.length_c   1.000
_cell.angle_alpha   90.00
_cell.angle_beta   90.00
_cell.angle_gamma   90.00
#
_symmetry.space_group_name_H-M   'P 1'
#
loop_
_entity.id
_entity.type
_entity.pdbx_description
1 polymer ?
#
loop_
_entity_poly.entity_id
_entity_poly.type
_entity_poly.pdbx_seq_one_letter_code
_entity_poly.pdbx_strand_id
1 'polypeptide(L)'
;MTVYNDKIKNSSIEDIKNSSKKRRIILSTENLKTYYPIFGGLFKRTIGYVKAVDGVTFNLYEGETLGLVGESGCGKTTIGKVILDLVPATAGEIFYKNQNIIIGSIEKKGIKKKLKQENKFIDTMFVPIIRVANALFGFTELSLKKIFRTIKNYLVKLLPPSRKIFTATVSVLKRNYLNLTEMKHPYNKELRKKIQMVFQDPDSSLNPRWRIVNVIGEPLKLLLGMKKRKKVRIRVLELLETVSMKREHLDRYPHEFSGGQN
;
A
#
# COMPACT_ATOMS: atom_id res chain seq x y z
N MET A 1 -30.64 0.59 16.83
CA MET A 1 -30.66 1.55 17.96
C MET A 1 -29.39 2.40 17.86
N THR A 2 -29.45 3.53 17.15
CA THR A 2 -28.31 4.44 17.03
C THR A 2 -28.14 5.14 18.36
N VAL A 3 -27.05 4.88 19.08
CA VAL A 3 -26.75 5.58 20.34
C VAL A 3 -26.40 7.01 19.99
N TYR A 4 -27.37 7.91 20.14
CA TYR A 4 -27.21 9.35 19.98
C TYR A 4 -26.32 9.85 21.12
N ASN A 5 -25.10 10.29 20.81
CA ASN A 5 -24.11 10.65 21.84
C ASN A 5 -24.25 12.13 22.22
N ASP A 6 -25.01 12.41 23.27
CA ASP A 6 -25.29 13.76 23.78
C ASP A 6 -24.03 14.58 24.14
N LYS A 7 -22.88 13.91 24.33
CA LYS A 7 -21.59 14.58 24.60
C LYS A 7 -21.10 15.46 23.45
N ILE A 8 -21.52 15.20 22.21
CA ILE A 8 -21.04 15.95 21.03
C ILE A 8 -21.75 17.30 20.90
N LYS A 9 -22.98 17.44 21.45
CA LYS A 9 -23.79 18.66 21.29
C LYS A 9 -23.22 19.87 22.05
N ASN A 10 -22.41 19.62 23.09
CA ASN A 10 -21.89 20.63 24.00
C ASN A 10 -20.37 20.86 23.89
N SER A 11 -19.68 20.19 22.95
CA SER A 11 -18.25 20.40 22.74
C SER A 11 -18.01 21.60 21.85
N SER A 12 -17.18 22.54 22.28
CA SER A 12 -16.76 23.66 21.43
C SER A 12 -15.87 23.17 20.27
N ILE A 13 -15.77 23.97 19.20
CA ILE A 13 -14.85 23.69 18.07
C ILE A 13 -13.39 23.54 18.58
N GLU A 14 -13.04 24.24 19.66
CA GLU A 14 -11.72 24.17 20.29
C GLU A 14 -11.51 22.86 21.07
N ASP A 15 -12.54 22.33 21.72
CA ASP A 15 -12.48 21.02 22.40
C ASP A 15 -12.26 19.87 21.40
N ILE A 16 -12.90 19.96 20.23
CA ILE A 16 -12.73 18.99 19.13
C ILE A 16 -11.30 19.07 18.58
N LYS A 17 -10.77 20.29 18.38
CA LYS A 17 -9.38 20.52 17.91
C LYS A 17 -8.31 20.10 18.93
N ASN A 18 -8.57 20.30 20.22
CA ASN A 18 -7.64 19.89 21.28
C ASN A 18 -7.68 18.37 21.51
N SER A 19 -8.84 17.75 21.36
CA SER A 19 -8.99 16.30 21.40
C SER A 19 -8.28 15.61 20.23
N SER A 20 -8.28 16.19 19.02
CA SER A 20 -7.57 15.62 17.87
C SER A 20 -6.04 15.68 18.01
N LYS A 21 -5.48 16.73 18.63
CA LYS A 21 -4.03 16.84 18.90
C LYS A 21 -3.45 15.72 19.78
N LYS A 22 -4.27 15.08 20.63
CA LYS A 22 -3.82 13.99 21.52
C LYS A 22 -3.92 12.61 20.86
N ARG A 23 -4.59 12.51 19.71
CA ARG A 23 -4.82 11.24 19.02
C ARG A 23 -3.63 10.89 18.13
N ARG A 24 -3.38 9.60 18.00
CA ARG A 24 -2.32 9.08 17.12
C ARG A 24 -2.76 9.23 15.66
N ILE A 25 -1.87 9.77 14.82
CA ILE A 25 -2.06 9.76 13.36
C ILE A 25 -2.04 8.31 12.88
N ILE A 26 -3.11 7.89 12.20
CA ILE A 26 -3.21 6.55 11.61
C ILE A 26 -2.84 6.56 10.13
N LEU A 27 -3.16 7.62 9.39
CA LEU A 27 -2.81 7.81 7.99
C LEU A 27 -2.44 9.27 7.76
N SER A 28 -1.38 9.53 7.01
CA SER A 28 -1.05 10.88 6.53
C SER A 28 -0.59 10.87 5.08
N THR A 29 -0.82 11.98 4.40
CA THR A 29 -0.30 12.26 3.07
C THR A 29 0.55 13.52 3.11
N GLU A 30 1.66 13.53 2.38
CA GLU A 30 2.55 14.68 2.28
C GLU A 30 2.80 15.01 0.81
N ASN A 31 2.33 16.20 0.39
CA ASN A 31 2.49 16.74 -0.97
C ASN A 31 2.11 15.73 -2.06
N LEU A 32 1.02 14.99 -1.85
CA LEU A 32 0.59 13.90 -2.73
C LEU A 32 0.20 14.44 -4.11
N LYS A 33 0.73 13.81 -5.17
CA LYS A 33 0.44 14.17 -6.56
C LYS A 33 0.16 12.95 -7.41
N THR A 34 -0.85 13.03 -8.28
CA THR A 34 -1.21 11.98 -9.24
C THR A 34 -1.65 12.61 -10.54
N TYR A 35 -0.83 12.44 -11.57
CA TYR A 35 -1.01 13.03 -12.89
C TYR A 35 -1.19 11.93 -13.94
N TYR A 36 -2.20 12.09 -14.78
CA TYR A 36 -2.48 11.19 -15.89
C TYR A 36 -2.02 11.80 -17.20
N PRO A 37 -1.20 11.10 -18.01
CA PRO A 37 -0.75 11.63 -19.29
C PRO A 37 -1.90 11.76 -20.28
N ILE A 38 -1.92 12.86 -21.01
CA ILE A 38 -2.77 13.06 -22.19
C ILE A 38 -1.92 12.71 -23.40
N PHE A 39 -2.38 11.76 -24.20
CA PHE A 39 -1.71 11.32 -25.42
C PHE A 39 -2.34 11.98 -26.65
N GLY A 40 -1.51 12.34 -27.63
CA GLY A 40 -1.99 12.97 -28.86
C GLY A 40 -1.10 12.69 -30.08
N GLY A 41 -1.66 13.02 -31.26
CA GLY A 41 -1.05 12.83 -32.57
C GLY A 41 -1.00 11.37 -33.03
N LEU A 42 -0.55 11.17 -34.28
CA LEU A 42 -0.47 9.85 -34.93
C LEU A 42 0.48 8.87 -34.20
N PHE A 43 1.37 9.38 -33.34
CA PHE A 43 2.38 8.61 -32.59
C PHE A 43 2.11 8.49 -31.08
N LYS A 44 0.91 8.84 -30.58
CA LYS A 44 0.53 8.78 -29.16
C LYS A 44 1.58 9.37 -28.20
N ARG A 45 2.15 10.53 -28.54
CA ARG A 45 3.12 11.21 -27.67
C ARG A 45 2.38 11.88 -26.52
N THR A 46 3.02 11.96 -25.35
CA THR A 46 2.46 12.73 -24.22
C THR A 46 2.48 14.21 -24.57
N ILE A 47 1.30 14.82 -24.67
CA ILE A 47 1.11 16.23 -25.01
C ILE A 47 0.70 17.08 -23.81
N GLY A 48 0.36 16.45 -22.69
CA GLY A 48 -0.04 17.14 -21.46
C GLY A 48 -0.32 16.17 -20.32
N TYR A 49 -0.79 16.70 -19.19
CA TYR A 49 -1.18 15.91 -18.03
C TYR A 49 -2.48 16.44 -17.42
N VAL A 50 -3.39 15.54 -17.08
CA VAL A 50 -4.50 15.81 -16.18
C VAL A 50 -4.00 15.67 -14.75
N LYS A 51 -4.05 16.76 -13.99
CA LYS A 51 -3.66 16.79 -12.58
C LYS A 51 -4.83 16.37 -11.71
N ALA A 52 -5.03 15.06 -11.52
CA ALA A 52 -6.12 14.57 -10.69
C ALA A 52 -5.91 14.83 -9.20
N VAL A 53 -4.66 14.89 -8.74
CA VAL A 53 -4.26 15.28 -7.38
C VAL A 53 -3.00 16.13 -7.51
N ASP A 54 -2.97 17.34 -6.94
CA ASP A 54 -1.80 18.23 -6.96
C ASP A 54 -1.52 18.85 -5.58
N GLY A 55 -0.63 18.23 -4.80
CA GLY A 55 -0.11 18.80 -3.56
C GLY A 55 -0.99 18.60 -2.34
N VAL A 56 -1.72 17.47 -2.29
CA VAL A 56 -2.61 17.19 -1.16
C VAL A 56 -1.82 16.71 0.05
N THR A 57 -2.02 17.37 1.19
CA THR A 57 -1.42 17.04 2.49
C THR A 57 -2.52 17.03 3.55
N PHE A 58 -2.67 15.91 4.27
CA PHE A 58 -3.60 15.81 5.39
C PHE A 58 -3.22 14.70 6.36
N ASN A 59 -3.76 14.77 7.56
CA ASN A 59 -3.67 13.73 8.59
C ASN A 59 -5.06 13.18 8.88
N LEU A 60 -5.14 11.87 9.10
CA LEU A 60 -6.29 11.16 9.66
C LEU A 60 -5.85 10.53 10.99
N TYR A 61 -6.62 10.80 12.03
CA TYR A 61 -6.34 10.33 13.39
C TYR A 61 -7.13 9.05 13.73
N GLU A 62 -6.64 8.29 14.69
CA GLU A 62 -7.35 7.09 15.16
C GLU A 62 -8.72 7.44 15.74
N GLY A 63 -9.76 6.69 15.31
CA GLY A 63 -11.15 6.93 15.68
C GLY A 63 -11.82 8.12 14.97
N GLU A 64 -11.14 8.78 14.04
CA GLU A 64 -11.69 9.88 13.24
C GLU A 64 -12.35 9.37 11.96
N THR A 65 -13.41 10.06 11.53
CA THR A 65 -13.98 9.92 10.19
C THR A 65 -13.65 11.18 9.40
N LEU A 66 -12.87 11.03 8.32
CA LEU A 66 -12.53 12.13 7.41
C LEU A 66 -13.48 12.12 6.21
N GLY A 67 -14.26 13.18 6.07
CA GLY A 67 -15.06 13.43 4.87
C GLY A 67 -14.28 14.23 3.83
N LEU A 68 -14.18 13.70 2.62
CA LEU A 68 -13.61 14.42 1.47
C LEU A 68 -14.72 14.85 0.52
N VAL A 69 -14.93 16.16 0.39
CA VAL A 69 -16.04 16.75 -0.37
C VAL A 69 -15.48 17.61 -1.51
N GLY A 70 -16.22 17.69 -2.60
CA GLY A 70 -15.89 18.51 -3.77
C GLY A 70 -16.70 18.09 -5.00
N GLU A 71 -16.60 18.86 -6.08
CA GLU A 71 -17.32 18.61 -7.33
C GLU A 71 -16.94 17.29 -8.01
N SER A 72 -17.79 16.82 -8.92
CA SER A 72 -17.45 15.64 -9.75
C SER A 72 -16.14 15.89 -10.50
N GLY A 73 -15.24 14.90 -10.52
CA GLY A 73 -13.94 15.02 -11.19
C GLY A 73 -12.82 15.71 -10.41
N CYS A 74 -13.05 16.24 -9.21
CA CYS A 74 -12.00 16.95 -8.44
C CYS A 74 -10.92 16.04 -7.79
N GLY A 75 -10.91 14.74 -8.08
CA GLY A 75 -9.85 13.83 -7.61
C GLY A 75 -10.13 13.02 -6.34
N LYS A 76 -11.33 13.13 -5.73
CA LYS A 76 -11.70 12.39 -4.51
C LYS A 76 -11.44 10.88 -4.61
N THR A 77 -11.96 10.26 -5.66
CA THR A 77 -11.79 8.83 -5.94
C THR A 77 -10.34 8.49 -6.24
N THR A 78 -9.60 9.40 -6.86
CA THR A 78 -8.16 9.20 -7.13
C THR A 78 -7.38 9.14 -5.82
N ILE A 79 -7.63 10.03 -4.86
CA ILE A 79 -6.95 10.00 -3.55
C ILE A 79 -7.19 8.65 -2.84
N GLY A 80 -8.44 8.19 -2.77
CA GLY A 80 -8.76 6.88 -2.16
C GLY A 80 -8.05 5.71 -2.85
N LYS A 81 -8.02 5.71 -4.18
CA LYS A 81 -7.30 4.68 -4.97
C LYS A 81 -5.79 4.73 -4.77
N VAL A 82 -5.20 5.91 -4.62
CA VAL A 82 -3.76 6.07 -4.38
C VAL A 82 -3.39 5.60 -2.98
N ILE A 83 -4.19 5.89 -1.95
CA ILE A 83 -3.97 5.39 -0.57
C ILE A 83 -3.89 3.85 -0.52
N LEU A 84 -4.67 3.17 -1.35
CA LEU A 84 -4.69 1.71 -1.46
C LEU A 84 -3.65 1.12 -2.43
N ASP A 85 -2.78 1.95 -2.99
CA ASP A 85 -1.80 1.56 -4.01
C ASP A 85 -2.47 0.90 -5.24
N LEU A 86 -3.69 1.32 -5.58
CA LEU A 86 -4.40 0.91 -6.81
C LEU A 86 -4.03 1.80 -7.99
N VAL A 87 -3.64 3.05 -7.70
CA VAL A 87 -3.15 4.03 -8.66
C VAL A 87 -1.81 4.54 -8.14
N PRO A 88 -0.76 4.57 -8.98
CA PRO A 88 0.54 5.05 -8.54
C PRO A 88 0.53 6.56 -8.25
N ALA A 89 1.19 6.95 -7.17
CA ALA A 89 1.52 8.35 -6.93
C ALA A 89 2.60 8.82 -7.93
N THR A 90 2.36 9.97 -8.54
CA THR A 90 3.37 10.69 -9.34
C THR A 90 4.43 11.29 -8.44
N ALA A 91 4.02 11.95 -7.36
CA ALA A 91 4.89 12.56 -6.36
C ALA A 91 4.28 12.47 -4.94
N GLY A 92 5.06 12.83 -3.94
CA GLY A 92 4.65 12.85 -2.54
C GLY A 92 4.71 11.49 -1.85
N GLU A 93 4.28 11.47 -0.59
CA GLU A 93 4.39 10.29 0.28
C GLU A 93 3.09 10.02 1.02
N ILE A 94 2.85 8.75 1.35
CA ILE A 94 1.74 8.30 2.20
C ILE A 94 2.31 7.46 3.33
N PHE A 95 1.88 7.77 4.55
CA PHE A 95 2.27 7.06 5.76
C PHE A 95 1.06 6.40 6.41
N TYR A 96 1.23 5.17 6.88
CA TYR A 96 0.28 4.48 7.73
C TYR A 96 0.95 4.15 9.07
N LYS A 97 0.40 4.62 10.19
CA LYS A 97 0.97 4.49 11.54
C LYS A 97 2.45 4.91 11.61
N ASN A 98 2.78 6.04 10.96
CA ASN A 98 4.14 6.60 10.80
C ASN A 98 5.12 5.75 9.98
N GLN A 99 4.64 4.71 9.31
CA GLN A 99 5.44 3.95 8.37
C GLN A 99 5.11 4.42 6.95
N ASN A 100 6.12 4.87 6.20
CA ASN A 100 5.93 5.20 4.79
C ASN A 100 5.54 3.92 4.02
N ILE A 101 4.37 3.96 3.37
CA ILE A 101 3.80 2.86 2.62
C ILE A 101 3.84 3.11 1.11
N ILE A 102 3.83 4.37 0.67
CA ILE A 102 3.84 4.75 -0.73
C ILE A 102 4.75 5.97 -0.90
N ILE A 103 5.68 5.85 -1.85
CA ILE A 103 6.55 6.93 -2.31
C ILE A 103 6.24 7.20 -3.78
N GLY A 104 6.10 8.48 -4.12
CA GLY A 104 5.86 8.95 -5.48
C GLY A 104 6.95 8.53 -6.46
N SER A 105 6.56 8.44 -7.73
CA SER A 105 7.44 8.02 -8.81
C SER A 105 8.64 8.95 -9.01
N ILE A 106 8.47 10.25 -8.75
CA ILE A 106 9.54 11.26 -8.84
C ILE A 106 10.58 11.05 -7.74
N GLU A 107 10.15 10.92 -6.49
CA GLU A 107 11.00 10.68 -5.33
C GLU A 107 11.72 9.34 -5.46
N LYS A 108 11.01 8.29 -5.92
CA LYS A 108 11.61 6.98 -6.26
C LYS A 108 12.75 7.12 -7.27
N LYS A 109 12.59 7.93 -8.33
CA LYS A 109 13.65 8.18 -9.32
C LYS A 109 14.83 8.93 -8.70
N GLY A 110 14.56 9.94 -7.86
CA GLY A 110 15.59 10.67 -7.13
C GLY A 110 16.43 9.77 -6.22
N ILE A 111 15.76 8.93 -5.42
CA ILE A 111 16.39 7.95 -4.54
C ILE A 111 17.22 6.95 -5.35
N LYS A 112 16.67 6.38 -6.44
CA LYS A 112 17.41 5.45 -7.32
C LYS A 112 18.67 6.10 -7.91
N LYS A 113 18.59 7.37 -8.34
CA LYS A 113 19.74 8.11 -8.88
C LYS A 113 20.81 8.31 -7.81
N LYS A 114 20.43 8.73 -6.60
CA LYS A 114 21.34 8.92 -5.46
C LYS A 114 22.02 7.63 -5.05
N LEU A 115 21.25 6.54 -4.93
CA LEU A 115 21.79 5.21 -4.63
C LEU A 115 22.77 4.71 -5.70
N LYS A 116 22.51 4.97 -6.98
CA LYS A 116 23.43 4.62 -8.07
C LYS A 116 24.73 5.46 -8.02
N GLN A 117 24.64 6.70 -7.58
CA GLN A 117 25.81 7.57 -7.39
C GLN A 117 26.65 7.15 -6.18
N GLU A 118 26.01 6.85 -5.05
CA GLU A 118 26.69 6.42 -3.81
C GLU A 118 27.25 4.99 -3.93
N ASN A 119 26.55 4.08 -4.62
CA ASN A 119 27.01 2.71 -4.87
C ASN A 119 27.84 2.57 -6.14
N LYS A 120 28.32 3.67 -6.73
CA LYS A 120 29.21 3.65 -7.90
C LYS A 120 30.43 2.76 -7.63
N PHE A 121 30.92 2.72 -6.39
CA PHE A 121 32.01 1.81 -5.98
C PHE A 121 31.64 0.33 -6.11
N ILE A 122 30.41 -0.07 -5.73
CA ILE A 122 29.95 -1.46 -5.81
C ILE A 122 29.69 -1.85 -7.27
N ASP A 123 29.02 -1.01 -8.05
CA ASP A 123 28.74 -1.32 -9.47
C ASP A 123 30.02 -1.36 -10.32
N THR A 124 31.01 -0.52 -10.02
CA THR A 124 32.25 -0.44 -10.81
C THR A 124 33.22 -1.58 -10.47
N MET A 125 33.25 -2.06 -9.21
CA MET A 125 34.15 -3.16 -8.81
C MET A 125 33.48 -4.53 -8.75
N PHE A 126 32.29 -4.67 -8.16
CA PHE A 126 31.70 -5.99 -7.89
C PHE A 126 30.98 -6.61 -9.09
N VAL A 127 30.31 -5.83 -9.94
CA VAL A 127 29.57 -6.37 -11.09
C VAL A 127 30.48 -7.05 -12.12
N PRO A 128 31.66 -6.50 -12.48
CA PRO A 128 32.62 -7.18 -13.34
C PRO A 128 33.20 -8.44 -12.68
N ILE A 129 33.56 -8.37 -11.40
CA ILE A 129 34.10 -9.51 -10.64
C ILE A 129 33.08 -10.65 -10.57
N ILE A 130 31.82 -10.36 -10.28
CA ILE A 130 30.76 -11.37 -10.23
C ILE A 130 30.49 -11.96 -11.62
N ARG A 131 30.52 -11.15 -12.69
CA ARG A 131 30.36 -11.66 -14.07
C ARG A 131 31.51 -12.58 -14.47
N VAL A 132 32.75 -12.19 -14.22
CA VAL A 132 33.94 -12.99 -14.51
C VAL A 132 33.94 -14.27 -13.67
N ALA A 133 33.65 -14.17 -12.38
CA ALA A 133 33.65 -15.32 -11.49
C ALA A 133 32.49 -16.29 -11.82
N ASN A 134 31.31 -15.79 -12.23
CA ASN A 134 30.22 -16.66 -12.66
C ASN A 134 30.51 -17.35 -14.01
N ALA A 135 31.17 -16.65 -14.94
CA ALA A 135 31.59 -17.22 -16.22
C ALA A 135 32.71 -18.27 -16.07
N LEU A 136 33.64 -18.06 -15.13
CA LEU A 136 34.78 -18.97 -14.90
C LEU A 136 34.42 -20.18 -14.02
N PHE A 137 33.50 -20.02 -13.07
CA PHE A 137 33.26 -21.03 -12.03
C PHE A 137 31.83 -21.57 -11.97
N GLY A 138 30.91 -21.09 -12.83
CA GLY A 138 29.56 -21.64 -12.98
C GLY A 138 28.79 -21.71 -11.65
N PHE A 139 28.65 -20.59 -10.94
CA PHE A 139 28.15 -20.62 -9.56
C PHE A 139 26.64 -20.87 -9.47
N THR A 140 26.26 -21.89 -8.70
CA THR A 140 24.86 -22.09 -8.25
C THR A 140 24.49 -21.07 -7.16
N GLU A 141 23.18 -20.80 -6.96
CA GLU A 141 22.66 -19.80 -5.99
C GLU A 141 23.24 -19.92 -4.57
N LEU A 142 23.64 -21.13 -4.15
CA LEU A 142 24.22 -21.41 -2.84
C LEU A 142 25.65 -20.84 -2.69
N SER A 143 26.41 -20.76 -3.78
CA SER A 143 27.78 -20.21 -3.79
C SER A 143 27.78 -18.68 -3.73
N LEU A 144 26.82 -18.03 -4.38
CA LEU A 144 26.65 -16.57 -4.30
C LEU A 144 26.44 -16.09 -2.86
N LYS A 145 25.67 -16.83 -2.04
CA LYS A 145 25.50 -16.53 -0.61
C LYS A 145 26.82 -16.56 0.17
N LYS A 146 27.73 -17.48 -0.14
CA LYS A 146 29.08 -17.54 0.47
C LYS A 146 29.93 -16.36 0.03
N ILE A 147 29.93 -16.04 -1.27
CA ILE A 147 30.67 -14.90 -1.84
C ILE A 147 30.18 -13.58 -1.23
N PHE A 148 28.86 -13.34 -1.20
CA PHE A 148 28.29 -12.16 -0.55
C PHE A 148 28.60 -12.08 0.95
N ARG A 149 28.69 -13.22 1.64
CA ARG A 149 29.07 -13.28 3.06
C ARG A 149 30.54 -12.89 3.26
N THR A 150 31.44 -13.35 2.39
CA THR A 150 32.86 -12.99 2.43
C THR A 150 33.08 -11.51 2.12
N ILE A 151 32.40 -10.99 1.10
CA ILE A 151 32.42 -9.58 0.71
C ILE A 151 31.89 -8.69 1.84
N LYS A 152 30.76 -9.08 2.44
CA LYS A 152 30.19 -8.39 3.61
C LYS A 152 31.19 -8.37 4.77
N ASN A 153 31.88 -9.47 5.05
CA ASN A 153 32.88 -9.53 6.12
C ASN A 153 34.11 -8.65 5.82
N TYR A 154 34.50 -8.52 4.56
CA TYR A 154 35.60 -7.65 4.13
C TYR A 154 35.22 -6.17 4.21
N LEU A 155 34.02 -5.80 3.77
CA LEU A 155 33.49 -4.43 3.86
C LEU A 155 33.26 -3.99 5.32
N VAL A 156 32.91 -4.91 6.22
CA VAL A 156 32.82 -4.66 7.67
C VAL A 156 34.19 -4.41 8.31
N LYS A 157 35.27 -4.94 7.74
CA LYS A 157 36.66 -4.68 8.19
C LYS A 157 37.24 -3.37 7.65
N LEU A 158 36.77 -2.88 6.50
CA LEU A 158 37.34 -1.72 5.81
C LEU A 158 36.72 -0.36 6.21
N LEU A 159 35.56 -0.35 6.88
CA LEU A 159 34.83 0.88 7.23
C LEU A 159 34.80 1.08 8.77
N PRO A 160 34.98 2.32 9.28
CA PRO A 160 35.12 2.58 10.72
C PRO A 160 33.85 2.21 11.53
N PRO A 161 34.00 1.90 12.83
CA PRO A 161 33.03 1.12 13.59
C PRO A 161 31.89 1.96 14.18
N SER A 162 31.05 2.59 13.36
CA SER A 162 29.74 3.09 13.83
C SER A 162 28.66 2.01 13.63
N ARG A 163 28.80 0.90 14.40
CA ARG A 163 28.00 -0.34 14.29
C ARG A 163 26.48 -0.17 14.27
N LYS A 164 25.93 0.91 14.86
CA LYS A 164 24.48 1.21 14.84
C LYS A 164 24.00 1.75 13.50
N ILE A 165 24.79 2.59 12.84
CA ILE A 165 24.41 3.22 11.56
C ILE A 165 24.59 2.21 10.43
N PHE A 166 25.67 1.43 10.43
CA PHE A 166 25.92 0.45 9.37
C PHE A 166 24.87 -0.66 9.30
N THR A 167 24.44 -1.21 10.45
CA THR A 167 23.40 -2.25 10.49
C THR A 167 22.02 -1.72 10.14
N ALA A 168 21.70 -0.49 10.55
CA ALA A 168 20.47 0.20 10.15
C ALA A 168 20.47 0.50 8.65
N THR A 169 21.54 1.08 8.10
CA THR A 169 21.67 1.42 6.69
C THR A 169 21.69 0.18 5.80
N VAL A 170 22.43 -0.88 6.16
CA VAL A 170 22.41 -2.14 5.41
C VAL A 170 21.06 -2.85 5.54
N SER A 171 20.37 -2.76 6.68
CA SER A 171 19.02 -3.31 6.83
C SER A 171 17.98 -2.52 6.03
N VAL A 172 18.07 -1.19 6.01
CA VAL A 172 17.21 -0.31 5.20
C VAL A 172 17.48 -0.53 3.72
N LEU A 173 18.74 -0.60 3.29
CA LEU A 173 19.11 -0.88 1.90
C LEU A 173 18.73 -2.29 1.47
N LYS A 174 18.88 -3.32 2.32
CA LYS A 174 18.47 -4.69 2.01
C LYS A 174 16.96 -4.83 1.96
N ARG A 175 16.23 -4.17 2.87
CA ARG A 175 14.76 -4.14 2.91
C ARG A 175 14.20 -3.34 1.72
N ASN A 176 14.85 -2.25 1.34
CA ASN A 176 14.48 -1.45 0.17
C ASN A 176 14.88 -2.12 -1.15
N TYR A 177 16.02 -2.80 -1.23
CA TYR A 177 16.47 -3.52 -2.42
C TYR A 177 15.62 -4.77 -2.67
N LEU A 178 15.29 -5.55 -1.63
CA LEU A 178 14.31 -6.64 -1.74
C LEU A 178 12.93 -6.10 -2.15
N ASN A 179 12.46 -4.98 -1.59
CA ASN A 179 11.21 -4.34 -2.06
C ASN A 179 11.28 -3.83 -3.51
N LEU A 180 12.46 -3.47 -4.01
CA LEU A 180 12.67 -2.98 -5.38
C LEU A 180 12.82 -4.11 -6.40
N THR A 181 13.34 -5.27 -6.01
CA THR A 181 13.55 -6.44 -6.89
C THR A 181 12.46 -7.52 -6.75
N GLU A 182 11.77 -7.59 -5.60
CA GLU A 182 10.59 -8.43 -5.35
C GLU A 182 9.27 -7.71 -5.61
N MET A 183 9.24 -6.72 -6.53
CA MET A 183 7.99 -6.25 -7.13
C MET A 183 7.36 -7.34 -8.04
N LYS A 184 7.25 -8.58 -7.54
CA LYS A 184 6.40 -9.63 -8.13
C LYS A 184 4.95 -9.49 -7.66
N HIS A 185 4.71 -8.79 -6.55
CA HIS A 185 3.36 -8.36 -6.20
C HIS A 185 3.19 -6.88 -6.60
N PRO A 186 2.34 -6.58 -7.59
CA PRO A 186 1.99 -5.20 -7.91
C PRO A 186 1.31 -4.45 -6.75
N TYR A 187 1.02 -5.14 -5.62
CA TYR A 187 0.22 -4.63 -4.52
C TYR A 187 0.71 -5.13 -3.15
N ASN A 188 0.77 -4.23 -2.16
CA ASN A 188 1.16 -4.56 -0.79
C ASN A 188 0.03 -5.32 -0.04
N LYS A 189 0.16 -6.65 0.05
CA LYS A 189 -0.81 -7.53 0.73
C LYS A 189 -1.05 -7.16 2.20
N GLU A 190 -0.02 -6.72 2.92
CA GLU A 190 -0.18 -6.33 4.33
C GLU A 190 -0.98 -5.04 4.47
N LEU A 191 -0.79 -4.07 3.57
CA LEU A 191 -1.59 -2.85 3.53
C LEU A 191 -3.07 -3.17 3.24
N ARG A 192 -3.32 -4.05 2.28
CA ARG A 192 -4.67 -4.54 1.94
C ARG A 192 -5.32 -5.39 3.03
N LYS A 193 -4.65 -5.75 4.11
CA LYS A 193 -5.34 -6.32 5.29
C LYS A 193 -5.82 -5.24 6.25
N LYS A 194 -5.21 -4.05 6.19
CA LYS A 194 -5.39 -2.98 7.18
C LYS A 194 -6.29 -1.85 6.68
N ILE A 195 -6.36 -1.64 5.37
CA ILE A 195 -7.20 -0.62 4.74
C ILE A 195 -8.07 -1.31 3.71
N GLN A 196 -9.40 -1.22 3.84
CA GLN A 196 -10.38 -1.72 2.87
C GLN A 196 -11.12 -0.53 2.24
N MET A 197 -11.61 -0.70 1.03
CA MET A 197 -12.47 0.26 0.35
C MET A 197 -13.80 -0.39 0.01
N VAL A 198 -14.87 0.36 0.26
CA VAL A 198 -16.21 0.10 -0.26
C VAL A 198 -16.39 1.01 -1.48
N PHE A 199 -16.74 0.43 -2.62
CA PHE A 199 -16.92 1.17 -3.86
C PHE A 199 -18.31 1.83 -3.90
N GLN A 200 -18.43 2.94 -4.64
CA GLN A 200 -19.70 3.65 -4.80
C GLN A 200 -20.77 2.78 -5.49
N ASP A 201 -20.33 1.93 -6.41
CA ASP A 201 -21.14 0.91 -7.07
C ASP A 201 -20.67 -0.46 -6.59
N PRO A 202 -21.30 -1.04 -5.55
CA PRO A 202 -20.88 -2.33 -5.00
C PRO A 202 -21.12 -3.46 -6.00
N ASP A 203 -22.20 -3.41 -6.80
CA ASP A 203 -22.57 -4.46 -7.75
C ASP A 203 -21.46 -4.70 -8.78
N SER A 204 -20.84 -3.62 -9.27
CA SER A 204 -19.70 -3.70 -10.20
C SER A 204 -18.47 -4.40 -9.63
N SER A 205 -18.36 -4.50 -8.31
CA SER A 205 -17.23 -5.10 -7.61
C SER A 205 -17.46 -6.57 -7.19
N LEU A 206 -18.71 -7.04 -7.27
CA LEU A 206 -19.09 -8.40 -6.92
C LEU A 206 -19.03 -9.32 -8.16
N ASN A 207 -18.67 -10.58 -7.96
CA ASN A 207 -18.82 -11.58 -9.01
C ASN A 207 -20.27 -12.11 -8.99
N PRO A 208 -21.11 -11.79 -10.00
CA PRO A 208 -22.54 -12.13 -9.98
C PRO A 208 -22.80 -13.65 -10.03
N ARG A 209 -21.80 -14.43 -10.45
CA ARG A 209 -21.88 -15.90 -10.53
C ARG A 209 -21.50 -16.58 -9.22
N TRP A 210 -21.05 -15.83 -8.22
CA TRP A 210 -20.62 -16.38 -6.94
C TRP A 210 -21.68 -16.13 -5.87
N ARG A 211 -21.88 -17.14 -5.01
CA ARG A 211 -22.69 -16.98 -3.80
C ARG A 211 -22.00 -16.04 -2.80
N ILE A 212 -22.76 -15.37 -1.94
CA ILE A 212 -22.24 -14.45 -0.92
C ILE A 212 -21.15 -15.07 -0.06
N VAL A 213 -21.29 -16.34 0.34
CA VAL A 213 -20.23 -17.08 1.05
C VAL A 213 -18.89 -17.12 0.32
N ASN A 214 -18.92 -17.17 -1.01
CA ASN A 214 -17.72 -17.20 -1.83
C ASN A 214 -17.18 -15.78 -2.06
N VAL A 215 -18.07 -14.80 -2.27
CA VAL A 215 -17.68 -13.40 -2.47
C VAL A 215 -16.99 -12.84 -1.21
N ILE A 216 -17.63 -12.94 -0.04
CA ILE A 216 -17.02 -12.50 1.23
C ILE A 216 -15.88 -13.44 1.65
N GLY A 217 -16.00 -14.73 1.34
CA GLY A 217 -15.00 -15.74 1.70
C GLY A 217 -13.69 -15.65 0.93
N GLU A 218 -13.68 -15.06 -0.26
CA GLU A 218 -12.46 -14.93 -1.07
C GLU A 218 -11.41 -14.03 -0.42
N PRO A 219 -11.71 -12.78 0.00
CA PRO A 219 -10.77 -11.95 0.74
C PRO A 219 -10.22 -12.64 1.99
N LEU A 220 -11.05 -13.41 2.71
CA LEU A 220 -10.62 -14.17 3.89
C LEU A 220 -9.57 -15.25 3.54
N LYS A 221 -9.73 -15.93 2.40
CA LYS A 221 -8.76 -16.92 1.91
C LYS A 221 -7.48 -16.23 1.42
N LEU A 222 -7.62 -15.22 0.56
CA LEU A 222 -6.50 -14.57 -0.11
C LEU A 222 -5.66 -13.74 0.85
N LEU A 223 -6.29 -12.88 1.66
CA LEU A 223 -5.61 -11.93 2.53
C LEU A 223 -5.25 -12.56 3.87
N LEU A 224 -6.15 -13.32 4.48
CA LEU A 224 -5.96 -13.87 5.83
C LEU A 224 -5.48 -15.33 5.84
N GLY A 225 -5.34 -15.97 4.68
CA GLY A 225 -4.80 -17.32 4.56
C GLY A 225 -5.72 -18.40 5.12
N MET A 226 -7.03 -18.15 5.23
CA MET A 226 -7.98 -19.12 5.75
C MET A 226 -8.15 -20.31 4.78
N LYS A 227 -7.63 -21.49 5.15
CA LYS A 227 -7.65 -22.69 4.28
C LYS A 227 -8.91 -23.54 4.40
N LYS A 228 -9.46 -23.68 5.62
CA LYS A 228 -10.56 -24.62 5.90
C LYS A 228 -11.91 -24.02 5.50
N ARG A 229 -12.62 -24.66 4.56
CA ARG A 229 -13.96 -24.23 4.07
C ARG A 229 -14.97 -24.01 5.21
N LYS A 230 -15.02 -24.91 6.19
CA LYS A 230 -15.91 -24.79 7.37
C LYS A 230 -15.61 -23.52 8.17
N LYS A 231 -14.32 -23.21 8.41
CA LYS A 231 -13.90 -22.00 9.14
C LYS A 231 -14.24 -20.72 8.37
N VAL A 232 -14.03 -20.71 7.04
CA VAL A 232 -14.41 -19.57 6.20
C VAL A 232 -15.91 -19.33 6.27
N ARG A 233 -16.72 -20.39 6.14
CA ARG A 233 -18.18 -20.28 6.19
C ARG A 233 -18.69 -19.73 7.52
N ILE A 234 -18.15 -20.20 8.65
CA ILE A 234 -18.48 -19.67 9.98
C ILE A 234 -18.11 -18.19 10.06
N ARG A 235 -16.90 -17.83 9.61
CA ARG A 235 -16.46 -16.43 9.63
C ARG A 235 -17.32 -15.52 8.75
N VAL A 236 -17.75 -15.99 7.58
CA VAL A 236 -18.66 -15.21 6.72
C VAL A 236 -20.02 -15.03 7.40
N LEU A 237 -20.54 -16.05 8.08
CA LEU A 237 -21.78 -15.93 8.84
C LEU A 237 -21.68 -14.86 9.93
N GLU A 238 -20.61 -14.89 10.73
CA GLU A 238 -20.34 -13.86 11.75
C GLU A 238 -20.32 -12.46 11.14
N LEU A 239 -19.67 -12.28 9.97
CA LEU A 239 -19.63 -10.99 9.28
C LEU A 239 -21.01 -10.54 8.78
N LEU A 240 -21.81 -11.46 8.25
CA LEU A 240 -23.19 -11.15 7.84
C LEU A 240 -24.04 -10.72 9.03
N GLU A 241 -23.91 -11.38 10.17
CA GLU A 241 -24.63 -11.02 11.40
C GLU A 241 -24.28 -9.59 11.88
N THR A 242 -23.02 -9.15 11.71
CA THR A 242 -22.64 -7.75 12.06
C THR A 242 -23.36 -6.68 11.25
N VAL A 243 -23.86 -7.02 10.07
CA VAL A 243 -24.64 -6.13 9.19
C VAL A 243 -26.12 -6.52 9.17
N SER A 244 -26.59 -7.22 10.22
CA SER A 244 -28.00 -7.64 10.38
C SER A 244 -28.53 -8.56 9.27
N MET A 245 -27.65 -9.34 8.64
CA MET A 245 -27.99 -10.30 7.59
C MET A 245 -28.17 -11.71 8.19
N LYS A 246 -29.20 -12.43 7.74
CA LYS A 246 -29.54 -13.76 8.24
C LYS A 246 -28.69 -14.86 7.60
N ARG A 247 -28.59 -16.01 8.27
CA ARG A 247 -27.91 -17.21 7.76
C ARG A 247 -28.39 -17.64 6.36
N GLU A 248 -29.66 -17.44 6.04
CA GLU A 248 -30.26 -17.77 4.74
C GLU A 248 -29.62 -16.99 3.57
N HIS A 249 -29.07 -15.80 3.84
CA HIS A 249 -28.40 -14.96 2.83
C HIS A 249 -27.06 -15.53 2.36
N LEU A 250 -26.48 -16.45 3.13
CA LEU A 250 -25.12 -16.91 2.93
C LEU A 250 -24.95 -17.70 1.63
N ASP A 251 -25.99 -18.40 1.19
CA ASP A 251 -25.99 -19.19 -0.04
C ASP A 251 -26.69 -18.50 -1.23
N ARG A 252 -27.12 -17.24 -1.07
CA ARG A 252 -27.70 -16.43 -2.14
C ARG A 252 -26.65 -15.86 -3.09
N TYR A 253 -27.09 -15.40 -4.25
CA TYR A 253 -26.32 -14.64 -5.24
C TYR A 253 -26.56 -13.13 -5.07
N PRO A 254 -25.63 -12.27 -5.52
CA PRO A 254 -25.77 -10.81 -5.42
C PRO A 254 -27.08 -10.24 -5.97
N HIS A 255 -27.60 -10.78 -7.07
CA HIS A 255 -28.85 -10.31 -7.69
C HIS A 255 -30.11 -10.68 -6.89
N GLU A 256 -30.00 -11.52 -5.85
CA GLU A 256 -31.10 -11.91 -4.97
C GLU A 256 -31.23 -10.99 -3.73
N PHE A 257 -30.45 -9.90 -3.71
CA PHE A 257 -30.48 -8.87 -2.66
C PHE A 257 -31.11 -7.59 -3.17
N SER A 258 -31.71 -6.84 -2.24
CA SER A 258 -32.16 -5.48 -2.51
C SER A 258 -30.97 -4.50 -2.56
N GLY A 259 -31.16 -3.33 -3.18
CA GLY A 259 -30.08 -2.34 -3.34
C GLY A 259 -29.49 -1.81 -2.01
N GLY A 260 -30.20 -1.90 -0.89
CA GLY A 260 -29.67 -1.56 0.44
C GLY A 260 -28.90 -2.70 1.12
N GLN A 261 -28.94 -3.90 0.55
CA GLN A 261 -28.26 -5.09 1.07
C GLN A 261 -26.97 -5.43 0.30
N ASN A 262 -26.83 -4.97 -0.95
CA ASN A 262 -25.60 -5.08 -1.75
C ASN A 262 -24.54 -4.07 -1.29
#